data_AF-D8QIT2-F1
#
_entry.id   AF-D8QIT2-F1
#
_cell.length_a   1.000
_cell.length_b   1.000
_cell.length_c   1.000
_cell.angle_alpha   90.00
_cell.angle_beta   90.00
_cell.angle_gamma   90.00
#
_symmetry.space_group_name_H-M   'P 1'
#
loop_
_entity.id
_entity.type
_entity.pdbx_description
1 polymer ?
#
loop_
_entity_poly.entity_id
_entity_poly.type
_entity_poly.pdbx_seq_one_letter_code
_entity_poly.pdbx_strand_id
1 'polypeptide(L)'
;MMPMQVGDELSQTLRMFVDITERRPGALPRHVALAKLKASLARGRLFRGFDQGPPQRQYGQPPLKLDPLATNTARTSLKHYGLLCSEIDDLELSPYPSPLWKSLFSAVPMAMEWVAFLHPMNGNVYKVEDPEYYLDIAYVFTVLLDGLIQPRVGADEKDLADWLVTTRLDVYIVDFWVNLRRYTPDPPKVIATRLLHGMHTLCLALSCPRGTLIPERIGYNLTKITKCNPRRMHRTVMWYAGMICEGADSADMSEQLYTLAYSFLSDVYKTPYSPPSDVVKALLRDIERNIELEAWPVVKSACSYLEQMWTYATSYRIYEVSIAHGAFDVLVRLGKAFPRDPATHGGINRSLFTLSQSFVYWRPVSAFHLKHGPEVIESEEELSALGFGFASFIAGEEAREKEALSSVLHGPGWMSARDKEFIGNICTSYLRSNAAAVVADLREVDPDRKHHCMLCVPLVGRRHHVIRLTEECRPGEPRVGAVLGLWDEELKRMTVHVDAISIAELEMLAVEERLRTVPRMEPFDISAHVNDGTEELAAAMASHIQRSSEVVDEQRRAVEMAEQSMHTLQSLLRRH
;
A
#
# COMPACT_ATOMS: atom_id res chain seq x y z
N MET A 1 53.49 33.56 1.42
CA MET A 1 53.23 32.72 0.24
C MET A 1 52.20 31.69 0.62
N MET A 2 50.97 31.81 0.12
CA MET A 2 50.00 30.71 0.25
C MET A 2 50.53 29.53 -0.58
N PRO A 3 50.48 28.29 -0.07
CA PRO A 3 50.84 27.14 -0.87
C PRO A 3 49.91 27.12 -2.09
N MET A 4 50.49 27.23 -3.29
CA MET A 4 49.79 26.90 -4.53
C MET A 4 49.13 25.54 -4.32
N GLN A 5 47.80 25.50 -4.42
CA GLN A 5 47.02 24.27 -4.42
C GLN A 5 47.65 23.33 -5.45
N VAL A 6 48.41 22.35 -4.98
CA VAL A 6 48.79 21.21 -5.79
C VAL A 6 47.46 20.58 -6.17
N GLY A 7 47.02 20.83 -7.41
CA GLY A 7 45.76 20.29 -7.90
C GLY A 7 45.77 18.78 -7.66
N ASP A 8 44.73 18.31 -6.97
CA ASP A 8 44.57 16.90 -6.61
C ASP A 8 44.82 16.03 -7.86
N GLU A 9 45.78 15.10 -7.75
CA GLU A 9 46.21 14.21 -8.84
C GLU A 9 45.03 13.45 -9.45
N LEU A 10 44.01 13.15 -8.63
CA LEU A 10 42.75 12.57 -9.07
C LEU A 10 41.94 13.50 -9.95
N SER A 11 41.83 14.77 -9.58
CA SER A 11 41.11 15.79 -10.35
C SER A 11 41.76 16.00 -11.73
N GLN A 12 43.09 16.03 -11.77
CA GLN A 12 43.83 16.13 -13.03
C GLN A 12 43.64 14.87 -13.89
N THR A 13 43.64 13.70 -13.25
CA THR A 13 43.43 12.42 -13.94
C THR A 13 42.03 12.31 -14.52
N LEU A 14 41.01 12.62 -13.74
CA LEU A 14 39.61 12.68 -14.19
C LEU A 14 39.44 13.61 -15.38
N ARG A 15 40.00 14.83 -15.32
CA ARG A 15 39.88 15.80 -16.41
C ARG A 15 40.37 15.25 -17.75
N MET A 16 41.45 14.46 -17.74
CA MET A 16 41.94 13.82 -18.98
C MET A 16 40.90 12.89 -19.61
N PHE A 17 40.12 12.15 -18.81
CA PHE A 17 39.10 11.23 -19.32
C PHE A 17 37.84 11.97 -19.74
N VAL A 18 37.39 12.96 -18.96
CA VAL A 18 36.27 13.84 -19.36
C VAL A 18 36.55 14.53 -20.69
N ASP A 19 37.76 15.06 -20.89
CA ASP A 19 38.13 15.70 -22.16
C ASP A 19 38.07 14.72 -23.35
N ILE A 20 38.34 13.43 -23.14
CA ILE A 20 38.22 12.37 -24.15
C ILE A 20 36.76 12.07 -24.44
N THR A 21 35.94 11.87 -23.40
CA THR A 21 34.51 11.56 -23.51
C THR A 21 33.76 12.68 -24.23
N GLU A 22 34.05 13.93 -23.87
CA GLU A 22 33.47 15.13 -24.50
C GLU A 22 34.11 15.49 -25.84
N ARG A 23 35.11 14.72 -26.33
CA ARG A 23 35.82 14.95 -27.60
C ARG A 23 36.39 16.37 -27.72
N ARG A 24 36.91 16.92 -26.62
CA ARG A 24 37.45 18.29 -26.61
C ARG A 24 38.75 18.38 -27.43
N PRO A 25 39.00 19.53 -28.09
CA PRO A 25 40.27 19.76 -28.78
C PRO A 25 41.47 19.60 -27.84
N GLY A 26 42.46 18.81 -28.25
CA GLY A 26 43.66 18.54 -27.44
C GLY A 26 43.51 17.39 -26.42
N ALA A 27 42.39 16.68 -26.41
CA ALA A 27 42.23 15.47 -25.62
C ALA A 27 43.33 14.44 -25.93
N LEU A 28 43.85 13.80 -24.89
CA LEU A 28 44.90 12.78 -25.06
C LEU A 28 44.35 11.54 -25.76
N PRO A 29 45.17 10.81 -26.54
CA PRO A 29 44.78 9.49 -27.00
C PRO A 29 44.44 8.55 -25.83
N ARG A 30 43.39 7.73 -25.97
CA ARG A 30 42.89 6.79 -24.93
C ARG A 30 44.00 5.97 -24.26
N HIS A 31 44.91 5.40 -25.05
CA HIS A 31 46.03 4.58 -24.55
C HIS A 31 47.04 5.39 -23.72
N VAL A 32 47.25 6.68 -24.05
CA VAL A 32 48.14 7.58 -23.30
C VAL A 32 47.51 7.94 -21.96
N ALA A 33 46.21 8.29 -21.95
CA ALA A 33 45.48 8.57 -20.72
C ALA A 33 45.48 7.35 -19.76
N LEU A 34 45.27 6.15 -20.31
CA LEU A 34 45.34 4.91 -19.55
C LEU A 34 46.73 4.64 -18.97
N ALA A 35 47.79 4.88 -19.74
CA ALA A 35 49.17 4.74 -19.24
C ALA A 35 49.46 5.72 -18.09
N LYS A 36 48.98 6.97 -18.20
CA LYS A 36 49.09 7.97 -17.12
C LYS A 36 48.32 7.54 -15.87
N LEU A 37 47.09 7.05 -16.01
CA LEU A 37 46.31 6.52 -14.88
C LEU A 37 47.03 5.39 -14.16
N LYS A 38 47.57 4.41 -14.91
CA LYS A 38 48.35 3.29 -14.35
C LYS A 38 49.58 3.79 -13.58
N ALA A 39 50.28 4.79 -14.12
CA ALA A 39 51.41 5.41 -13.43
C ALA A 39 50.99 6.14 -12.13
N SER A 40 49.86 6.85 -12.14
CA SER A 40 49.32 7.51 -10.94
C SER A 40 48.89 6.49 -9.86
N LEU A 41 48.25 5.39 -10.26
CA LEU A 41 47.91 4.29 -9.36
C LEU A 41 49.15 3.65 -8.73
N ALA A 42 50.19 3.39 -9.53
CA ALA A 42 51.45 2.81 -9.05
C ALA A 42 52.18 3.69 -8.02
N ARG A 43 52.00 5.03 -8.08
CA ARG A 43 52.55 5.95 -7.08
C ARG A 43 51.80 5.91 -5.74
N GLY A 44 50.59 5.35 -5.70
CA GLY A 44 49.75 5.26 -4.50
C GLY A 44 49.26 6.59 -3.95
N ARG A 45 49.28 7.67 -4.75
CA ARG A 45 48.89 9.03 -4.31
C ARG A 45 47.52 9.47 -4.81
N LEU A 46 46.93 8.69 -5.71
CA LEU A 46 45.70 9.06 -6.42
C LEU A 46 44.52 9.29 -5.47
N PHE A 47 44.45 8.58 -4.33
CA PHE A 47 43.28 8.62 -3.43
C PHE A 47 43.53 9.35 -2.11
N ARG A 48 44.59 10.19 -2.04
CA ARG A 48 45.01 10.90 -0.81
C ARG A 48 43.94 11.78 -0.15
N GLY A 49 42.92 12.19 -0.90
CA GLY A 49 41.85 12.99 -0.34
C GLY A 49 40.94 12.22 0.63
N PHE A 50 40.94 10.88 0.59
CA PHE A 50 40.12 10.06 1.47
C PHE A 50 40.81 8.80 2.02
N ASP A 51 42.07 8.52 1.66
CA ASP A 51 42.80 7.31 2.06
C ASP A 51 43.07 7.17 3.57
N GLN A 52 43.05 8.28 4.31
CA GLN A 52 43.25 8.28 5.78
C GLN A 52 42.02 7.84 6.57
N GLY A 53 40.88 7.68 5.90
CA GLY A 53 39.60 7.36 6.53
C GLY A 53 38.95 8.51 7.27
N PRO A 54 37.66 8.35 7.63
CA PRO A 54 36.92 9.37 8.35
C PRO A 54 37.39 9.50 9.80
N PRO A 55 37.08 10.62 10.47
CA PRO A 55 37.25 10.74 11.91
C PRO A 55 36.54 9.60 12.64
N GLN A 56 37.23 8.99 13.61
CA GLN A 56 36.63 7.93 14.42
C GLN A 56 35.62 8.49 15.42
N ARG A 57 34.46 7.86 15.49
CA ARG A 57 33.42 8.13 16.50
C ARG A 57 33.09 6.81 17.20
N GLN A 58 33.12 6.81 18.54
CA GLN A 58 32.73 5.62 19.29
C GLN A 58 31.21 5.46 19.33
N TYR A 59 30.75 4.21 19.39
CA TYR A 59 29.33 3.92 19.54
C TYR A 59 28.76 4.59 20.81
N GLY A 60 27.61 5.23 20.69
CA GLY A 60 26.93 5.94 21.78
C GLY A 60 27.38 7.39 22.01
N GLN A 61 28.48 7.85 21.39
CA GLN A 61 28.87 9.27 21.45
C GLN A 61 27.90 10.16 20.66
N PRO A 62 27.73 11.45 21.00
CA PRO A 62 26.94 12.36 20.17
C PRO A 62 27.53 12.48 18.75
N PRO A 63 26.75 12.91 17.74
CA PRO A 63 27.25 13.21 16.40
C PRO A 63 28.38 14.25 16.44
N LEU A 64 29.40 14.09 15.60
CA LEU A 64 30.51 15.04 15.52
C LEU A 64 30.03 16.36 14.90
N LYS A 65 30.36 17.47 15.56
CA LYS A 65 30.15 18.82 15.02
C LYS A 65 31.35 19.17 14.14
N LEU A 66 31.24 18.85 12.85
CA LEU A 66 32.27 19.18 11.86
C LEU A 66 31.86 20.41 11.06
N ASP A 67 32.82 21.29 10.80
CA ASP A 67 32.70 22.32 9.77
C ASP A 67 32.53 21.61 8.40
N PRO A 68 31.58 22.02 7.54
CA PRO A 68 31.46 21.52 6.16
C PRO A 68 32.78 21.48 5.37
N LEU A 69 33.70 22.41 5.66
CA LEU A 69 35.03 22.44 5.06
C LEU A 69 35.92 21.27 5.51
N ALA A 70 35.71 20.74 6.72
CA ALA A 70 36.50 19.64 7.26
C ALA A 70 36.32 18.32 6.48
N THR A 71 35.18 18.16 5.80
CA THR A 71 34.91 16.97 4.97
C THR A 71 35.04 17.26 3.47
N ASN A 72 35.33 18.51 3.07
CA ASN A 72 35.29 18.93 1.66
C ASN A 72 36.29 18.19 0.79
N THR A 73 37.53 17.99 1.27
CA THR A 73 38.56 17.24 0.53
C THR A 73 38.12 15.80 0.27
N ALA A 74 37.62 15.11 1.29
CA ALA A 74 37.13 13.74 1.15
C ALA A 74 35.93 13.66 0.20
N ARG A 75 34.93 14.55 0.36
CA ARG A 75 33.75 14.61 -0.53
C ARG A 75 34.14 14.84 -1.98
N THR A 76 35.02 15.82 -2.23
CA THR A 76 35.50 16.14 -3.59
C THR A 76 36.24 14.95 -4.21
N SER A 77 37.16 14.33 -3.46
CA SER A 77 37.94 13.20 -3.98
C SER A 77 37.09 11.93 -4.16
N LEU A 78 36.09 11.67 -3.30
CA LEU A 78 35.13 10.56 -3.50
C LEU A 78 34.29 10.78 -4.76
N LYS A 79 33.81 12.01 -4.98
CA LYS A 79 33.08 12.39 -6.20
C LYS A 79 33.95 12.17 -7.44
N HIS A 80 35.19 12.66 -7.43
CA HIS A 80 36.10 12.48 -8.57
C HIS A 80 36.49 11.02 -8.80
N TYR A 81 36.57 10.23 -7.73
CA TYR A 81 36.82 8.79 -7.84
C TYR A 81 35.65 8.08 -8.52
N GLY A 82 34.41 8.34 -8.09
CA GLY A 82 33.21 7.82 -8.75
C GLY A 82 33.14 8.20 -10.23
N LEU A 83 33.30 9.49 -10.55
CA LEU A 83 33.34 9.95 -11.94
C LEU A 83 34.45 9.28 -12.74
N LEU A 84 35.66 9.16 -12.18
CA LEU A 84 36.77 8.51 -12.88
C LEU A 84 36.43 7.06 -13.23
N CYS A 85 35.80 6.32 -12.32
CA CYS A 85 35.36 4.96 -12.59
C CYS A 85 34.29 4.91 -13.69
N SER A 86 33.27 5.78 -13.65
CA SER A 86 32.27 5.87 -14.71
C SER A 86 32.90 6.17 -16.08
N GLU A 87 33.78 7.17 -16.16
CA GLU A 87 34.42 7.56 -17.43
C GLU A 87 35.31 6.46 -18.02
N ILE A 88 35.97 5.65 -17.18
CA ILE A 88 36.78 4.51 -17.64
C ILE A 88 35.90 3.42 -18.26
N ASP A 89 34.73 3.20 -17.67
CA ASP A 89 33.73 2.24 -18.12
C ASP A 89 33.07 2.69 -19.43
N ASP A 90 32.58 3.92 -19.48
CA ASP A 90 31.93 4.53 -20.65
C ASP A 90 32.85 4.56 -21.88
N LEU A 91 34.15 4.72 -21.67
CA LEU A 91 35.16 4.71 -22.74
C LEU A 91 35.62 3.31 -23.13
N GLU A 92 35.10 2.27 -22.46
CA GLU A 92 35.43 0.85 -22.65
C GLU A 92 36.95 0.59 -22.61
N LEU A 93 37.69 1.32 -21.77
CA LEU A 93 39.15 1.31 -21.80
C LEU A 93 39.77 0.04 -21.25
N SER A 94 39.01 -0.70 -20.45
CA SER A 94 39.41 -1.99 -19.90
C SER A 94 38.17 -2.80 -19.55
N PRO A 95 38.05 -4.06 -20.01
CA PRO A 95 36.97 -4.94 -19.55
C PRO A 95 37.12 -5.20 -18.05
N TYR A 96 36.00 -5.43 -17.38
CA TYR A 96 35.99 -6.00 -16.02
C TYR A 96 35.79 -7.53 -16.10
N PRO A 97 36.50 -8.32 -15.28
CA PRO A 97 37.56 -7.95 -14.35
C PRO A 97 38.93 -7.74 -15.05
N SER A 98 39.74 -6.81 -14.53
CA SER A 98 41.13 -6.61 -14.97
C SER A 98 42.06 -6.11 -13.86
N PRO A 99 43.40 -6.12 -14.07
CA PRO A 99 44.35 -5.54 -13.12
C PRO A 99 44.14 -4.04 -12.85
N LEU A 100 43.61 -3.31 -13.84
CA LEU A 100 43.25 -1.89 -13.67
C LEU A 100 42.12 -1.77 -12.65
N TRP A 101 41.03 -2.51 -12.86
CA TRP A 101 39.88 -2.51 -11.96
C TRP A 101 40.23 -3.00 -10.57
N LYS A 102 41.08 -4.02 -10.45
CA LYS A 102 41.62 -4.47 -9.15
C LYS A 102 42.34 -3.34 -8.40
N SER A 103 43.12 -2.53 -9.12
CA SER A 103 43.86 -1.40 -8.53
C SER A 103 42.91 -0.26 -8.14
N LEU A 104 41.95 0.09 -8.99
CA LEU A 104 40.93 1.10 -8.69
C LEU A 104 40.08 0.68 -7.49
N PHE A 105 39.70 -0.60 -7.42
CA PHE A 105 38.77 -1.12 -6.42
C PHE A 105 39.44 -1.40 -5.08
N SER A 106 40.77 -1.34 -5.01
CA SER A 106 41.50 -1.36 -3.74
C SER A 106 41.13 -0.19 -2.80
N ALA A 107 40.59 0.91 -3.35
CA ALA A 107 40.13 2.07 -2.61
C ALA A 107 38.68 1.95 -2.08
N VAL A 108 37.90 0.97 -2.56
CA VAL A 108 36.48 0.80 -2.20
C VAL A 108 36.26 0.68 -0.70
N PRO A 109 37.02 -0.15 0.07
CA PRO A 109 36.79 -0.25 1.51
C PRO A 109 36.84 1.10 2.23
N MET A 110 37.83 1.92 1.90
CA MET A 110 38.00 3.24 2.49
C MET A 110 36.92 4.23 2.03
N ALA A 111 36.54 4.18 0.75
CA ALA A 111 35.42 4.96 0.26
C ALA A 111 34.11 4.60 1.00
N MET A 112 33.90 3.30 1.28
CA MET A 112 32.74 2.81 2.02
C MET A 112 32.73 3.22 3.50
N GLU A 113 33.89 3.38 4.14
CA GLU A 113 33.99 3.96 5.48
C GLU A 113 33.54 5.43 5.50
N TRP A 114 34.00 6.22 4.53
CA TRP A 114 33.54 7.60 4.38
C TRP A 114 32.06 7.71 4.06
N VAL A 115 31.55 6.84 3.19
CA VAL A 115 30.11 6.67 2.94
C VAL A 115 29.38 6.43 4.26
N ALA A 116 29.79 5.43 5.04
CA ALA A 116 29.18 5.14 6.34
C ALA A 116 29.25 6.33 7.30
N PHE A 117 30.34 7.10 7.27
CA PHE A 117 30.51 8.27 8.10
C PHE A 117 29.62 9.46 7.68
N LEU A 118 29.55 9.77 6.39
CA LEU A 118 28.83 10.94 5.87
C LEU A 118 27.31 10.70 5.72
N HIS A 119 26.89 9.44 5.64
CA HIS A 119 25.50 9.10 5.34
C HIS A 119 24.53 9.60 6.45
N PRO A 120 23.49 10.40 6.11
CA PRO A 120 22.62 11.02 7.11
C PRO A 120 21.94 10.02 8.07
N MET A 121 21.54 8.85 7.57
CA MET A 121 20.94 7.77 8.39
C MET A 121 21.79 7.35 9.60
N ASN A 122 23.12 7.43 9.51
CA ASN A 122 24.01 6.92 10.56
C ASN A 122 24.22 7.94 11.70
N GLY A 123 23.84 9.21 11.50
CA GLY A 123 23.95 10.24 12.54
C GLY A 123 25.36 10.43 13.08
N ASN A 124 26.39 10.21 12.25
CA ASN A 124 27.80 10.37 12.64
C ASN A 124 28.24 11.84 12.64
N VAL A 125 27.67 12.63 11.75
CA VAL A 125 27.88 14.09 11.66
C VAL A 125 26.60 14.78 12.11
N TYR A 126 26.74 15.86 12.90
CA TYR A 126 25.61 16.67 13.33
C TYR A 126 24.85 17.21 12.11
N LYS A 127 23.53 17.43 12.27
CA LYS A 127 22.73 17.95 11.18
C LYS A 127 23.23 19.35 10.79
N VAL A 128 23.81 19.48 9.61
CA VAL A 128 24.23 20.78 9.09
C VAL A 128 22.98 21.52 8.64
N GLU A 129 22.81 22.78 9.03
CA GLU A 129 21.61 23.56 8.65
C GLU A 129 21.61 23.95 7.16
N ASP A 130 22.77 23.86 6.51
CA ASP A 130 22.98 24.13 5.09
C ASP A 130 22.36 23.04 4.18
N PRO A 131 21.34 23.37 3.38
CA PRO A 131 20.76 22.45 2.40
C PRO A 131 21.74 22.03 1.30
N GLU A 132 22.71 22.89 0.94
CA GLU A 132 23.70 22.60 -0.10
C GLU A 132 24.65 21.47 0.31
N TYR A 133 24.94 21.36 1.61
CA TYR A 133 25.76 20.28 2.16
C TYR A 133 25.15 18.90 1.89
N TYR A 134 23.85 18.72 2.16
CA TYR A 134 23.18 17.45 1.94
C TYR A 134 22.94 17.14 0.47
N LEU A 135 22.72 18.17 -0.34
CA LEU A 135 22.70 18.03 -1.79
C LEU A 135 24.04 17.54 -2.33
N ASP A 136 25.16 18.18 -1.93
CA ASP A 136 26.49 17.74 -2.34
C ASP A 136 26.77 16.32 -1.88
N ILE A 137 26.43 15.99 -0.63
CA ILE A 137 26.51 14.62 -0.13
C ILE A 137 25.74 13.64 -1.03
N ALA A 138 24.46 13.90 -1.33
CA ALA A 138 23.65 13.04 -2.18
C ALA A 138 24.27 12.90 -3.59
N TYR A 139 24.86 13.97 -4.12
CA TYR A 139 25.56 13.96 -5.39
C TYR A 139 26.82 13.09 -5.34
N VAL A 140 27.69 13.26 -4.33
CA VAL A 140 28.87 12.43 -4.10
C VAL A 140 28.49 10.95 -4.02
N PHE A 141 27.46 10.63 -3.21
CA PHE A 141 26.97 9.27 -3.05
C PHE A 141 26.50 8.69 -4.38
N THR A 142 25.57 9.35 -5.07
CA THR A 142 25.02 8.80 -6.33
C THR A 142 26.06 8.64 -7.42
N VAL A 143 27.00 9.57 -7.56
CA VAL A 143 28.15 9.45 -8.48
C VAL A 143 29.05 8.27 -8.13
N LEU A 144 29.38 8.12 -6.84
CA LEU A 144 30.24 7.04 -6.38
C LEU A 144 29.57 5.67 -6.60
N LEU A 145 28.28 5.56 -6.29
CA LEU A 145 27.49 4.35 -6.49
C LEU A 145 27.51 3.93 -7.97
N ASP A 146 27.22 4.88 -8.86
CA ASP A 146 27.20 4.69 -10.31
C ASP A 146 28.56 4.16 -10.80
N GLY A 147 29.65 4.87 -10.48
CA GLY A 147 31.00 4.48 -10.91
C GLY A 147 31.50 3.16 -10.33
N LEU A 148 31.03 2.75 -9.15
CA LEU A 148 31.43 1.47 -8.55
C LEU A 148 30.60 0.27 -9.04
N ILE A 149 29.32 0.50 -9.35
CA ILE A 149 28.38 -0.57 -9.77
C ILE A 149 28.48 -0.82 -11.26
N GLN A 150 28.50 0.23 -12.08
CA GLN A 150 28.37 0.10 -13.54
C GLN A 150 29.40 -0.84 -14.18
N PRO A 151 30.70 -0.80 -13.82
CA PRO A 151 31.69 -1.70 -14.42
C PRO A 151 31.46 -3.19 -14.12
N ARG A 152 30.56 -3.52 -13.19
CA ARG A 152 30.20 -4.90 -12.80
C ARG A 152 28.91 -5.37 -13.43
N VAL A 153 28.12 -4.47 -14.00
CA VAL A 153 26.88 -4.83 -14.69
C VAL A 153 27.26 -5.63 -15.93
N GLY A 154 26.82 -6.89 -16.00
CA GLY A 154 27.21 -7.84 -17.05
C GLY A 154 28.39 -8.75 -16.71
N ALA A 155 29.01 -8.60 -15.53
CA ALA A 155 29.89 -9.61 -14.96
C ALA A 155 29.08 -10.79 -14.37
N ASP A 156 29.75 -11.73 -13.71
CA ASP A 156 29.07 -12.81 -12.97
C ASP A 156 28.07 -12.21 -11.96
N GLU A 157 26.77 -12.48 -12.16
CA GLU A 157 25.67 -11.97 -11.32
C GLU A 157 25.90 -12.28 -9.84
N LYS A 158 26.50 -13.45 -9.55
CA LYS A 158 26.81 -13.85 -8.17
C LYS A 158 27.93 -12.99 -7.56
N ASP A 159 28.98 -12.67 -8.32
CA ASP A 159 30.06 -11.79 -7.86
C ASP A 159 29.53 -10.39 -7.54
N LEU A 160 28.67 -9.86 -8.42
CA LEU A 160 28.03 -8.56 -8.19
C LEU A 160 27.13 -8.60 -6.94
N ALA A 161 26.31 -9.64 -6.79
CA ALA A 161 25.45 -9.81 -5.61
C ALA A 161 26.26 -9.87 -4.30
N ASP A 162 27.27 -10.73 -4.25
CA ASP A 162 28.13 -10.91 -3.07
C ASP A 162 28.88 -9.61 -2.73
N TRP A 163 29.33 -8.88 -3.75
CA TRP A 163 30.01 -7.59 -3.58
C TRP A 163 29.08 -6.49 -3.05
N LEU A 164 27.86 -6.36 -3.60
CA LEU A 164 26.84 -5.40 -3.13
C LEU A 164 26.51 -5.64 -1.65
N VAL A 165 26.37 -6.90 -1.26
CA VAL A 165 26.09 -7.32 0.12
C VAL A 165 27.26 -7.02 1.05
N THR A 166 28.48 -7.38 0.64
CA THR A 166 29.70 -7.21 1.45
C THR A 166 30.00 -5.74 1.71
N THR A 167 29.82 -4.88 0.70
CA THR A 167 30.01 -3.43 0.81
C THR A 167 28.83 -2.71 1.46
N ARG A 168 27.70 -3.40 1.69
CA ARG A 168 26.44 -2.87 2.22
C ARG A 168 25.85 -1.74 1.37
N LEU A 169 26.18 -1.71 0.08
CA LEU A 169 25.67 -0.72 -0.87
C LEU A 169 24.15 -0.78 -1.00
N ASP A 170 23.60 -1.99 -0.90
CA ASP A 170 22.16 -2.25 -0.88
C ASP A 170 21.44 -1.45 0.22
N VAL A 171 22.04 -1.30 1.40
CA VAL A 171 21.45 -0.57 2.53
C VAL A 171 21.40 0.93 2.25
N TYR A 172 22.48 1.49 1.69
CA TYR A 172 22.58 2.93 1.45
C TYR A 172 21.73 3.39 0.27
N ILE A 173 21.68 2.61 -0.81
CA ILE A 173 20.83 2.91 -1.97
C ILE A 173 19.35 2.88 -1.55
N VAL A 174 18.93 1.85 -0.80
CA VAL A 174 17.53 1.75 -0.34
C VAL A 174 17.17 2.89 0.62
N ASP A 175 18.09 3.31 1.50
CA ASP A 175 17.82 4.46 2.37
C ASP A 175 17.70 5.76 1.59
N PHE A 176 18.64 6.07 0.69
CA PHE A 176 18.53 7.26 -0.17
C PHE A 176 17.26 7.21 -1.02
N TRP A 177 16.91 6.07 -1.60
CA TRP A 177 15.65 5.92 -2.33
C TRP A 177 14.43 6.36 -1.50
N VAL A 178 14.31 5.88 -0.26
CA VAL A 178 13.14 6.20 0.57
C VAL A 178 13.22 7.61 1.18
N ASN A 179 14.43 8.10 1.47
CA ASN A 179 14.65 9.30 2.28
C ASN A 179 15.28 10.49 1.56
N LEU A 180 15.58 10.42 0.25
CA LEU A 180 16.25 11.51 -0.47
C LEU A 180 15.52 12.83 -0.25
N ARG A 181 14.19 12.88 -0.42
CA ARG A 181 13.37 14.09 -0.19
C ARG A 181 13.54 14.71 1.20
N ARG A 182 13.86 13.89 2.22
CA ARG A 182 14.11 14.37 3.59
C ARG A 182 15.51 14.95 3.77
N TYR A 183 16.46 14.46 3.00
CA TYR A 183 17.84 14.92 3.01
C TYR A 183 17.99 16.17 2.13
N THR A 184 17.36 16.14 0.96
CA THR A 184 17.43 17.18 -0.06
C THR A 184 16.01 17.40 -0.62
N PRO A 185 15.29 18.43 -0.17
CA PRO A 185 13.89 18.65 -0.56
C PRO A 185 13.67 18.84 -2.06
N ASP A 186 14.65 19.44 -2.75
CA ASP A 186 14.62 19.73 -4.18
C ASP A 186 15.94 19.27 -4.85
N PRO A 187 16.16 17.95 -5.01
CA PRO A 187 17.36 17.44 -5.63
C PRO A 187 17.27 17.60 -7.17
N PRO A 188 18.40 17.82 -7.86
CA PRO A 188 18.44 17.74 -9.31
C PRO A 188 17.94 16.39 -9.84
N LYS A 189 17.22 16.40 -10.98
CA LYS A 189 16.69 15.19 -11.66
C LYS A 189 17.74 14.08 -11.80
N VAL A 190 18.99 14.42 -12.11
CA VAL A 190 20.09 13.46 -12.28
C VAL A 190 20.35 12.59 -11.03
N ILE A 191 20.16 13.13 -9.82
CA ILE A 191 20.33 12.37 -8.57
C ILE A 191 19.19 11.35 -8.43
N ALA A 192 17.95 11.77 -8.72
CA ALA A 192 16.79 10.89 -8.67
C ALA A 192 16.90 9.75 -9.70
N THR A 193 17.30 10.07 -10.93
CA THR A 193 17.52 9.08 -12.00
C THR A 193 18.59 8.06 -11.62
N ARG A 194 19.74 8.50 -11.07
CA ARG A 194 20.80 7.57 -10.62
C ARG A 194 20.34 6.65 -9.49
N LEU A 195 19.53 7.13 -8.55
CA LEU A 195 18.98 6.28 -7.48
C LEU A 195 17.96 5.29 -8.00
N LEU A 196 17.13 5.67 -8.97
CA LEU A 196 16.23 4.74 -9.65
C LEU A 196 17.03 3.63 -10.34
N HIS A 197 18.06 4.00 -11.10
CA HIS A 197 18.94 3.03 -11.75
C HIS A 197 19.62 2.11 -10.72
N GLY A 198 20.15 2.67 -9.63
CA GLY A 198 20.72 1.89 -8.53
C GLY A 198 19.73 0.90 -7.92
N MET A 199 18.48 1.33 -7.66
CA MET A 199 17.43 0.43 -7.15
C MET A 199 17.06 -0.68 -8.14
N HIS A 200 17.00 -0.36 -9.43
CA HIS A 200 16.73 -1.33 -10.49
C HIS A 200 17.85 -2.36 -10.59
N THR A 201 19.12 -1.90 -10.61
CA THR A 201 20.29 -2.77 -10.63
C THR A 201 20.37 -3.68 -9.40
N LEU A 202 20.01 -3.19 -8.21
CA LEU A 202 19.91 -4.04 -7.02
C LEU A 202 18.87 -5.16 -7.18
N CYS A 203 17.73 -4.88 -7.80
CA CYS A 203 16.68 -5.86 -8.01
C CYS A 203 17.05 -6.89 -9.08
N LEU A 204 17.84 -6.51 -10.08
CA LEU A 204 18.35 -7.43 -11.11
C LEU A 204 19.51 -8.28 -10.61
N ALA A 205 20.46 -7.67 -9.88
CA ALA A 205 21.70 -8.33 -9.48
C ALA A 205 21.48 -9.34 -8.34
N LEU A 206 20.54 -9.06 -7.42
CA LEU A 206 20.29 -9.95 -6.29
C LEU A 206 19.25 -11.00 -6.68
N SER A 207 19.53 -12.27 -6.37
CA SER A 207 18.61 -13.36 -6.72
C SER A 207 17.25 -13.21 -6.03
N CYS A 208 16.17 -13.25 -6.82
CA CYS A 208 14.81 -13.31 -6.30
C CYS A 208 14.43 -14.75 -5.92
N PRO A 209 13.82 -14.98 -4.75
CA PRO A 209 13.13 -16.23 -4.46
C PRO A 209 12.12 -16.59 -5.56
N ARG A 210 11.88 -17.89 -5.76
CA ARG A 210 10.89 -18.36 -6.75
C ARG A 210 9.52 -17.74 -6.48
N GLY A 211 8.95 -17.09 -7.49
CA GLY A 211 7.63 -16.46 -7.40
C GLY A 211 7.62 -15.07 -6.78
N THR A 212 8.79 -14.46 -6.56
CA THR A 212 8.93 -13.05 -6.15
C THR A 212 9.67 -12.25 -7.22
N LEU A 213 9.37 -10.97 -7.28
CA LEU A 213 9.97 -9.95 -8.14
C LEU A 213 11.02 -9.12 -7.39
N ILE A 214 10.96 -9.08 -6.06
CA ILE A 214 11.90 -8.34 -5.21
C ILE A 214 12.81 -9.29 -4.42
N PRO A 215 14.14 -9.08 -4.43
CA PRO A 215 15.06 -9.84 -3.59
C PRO A 215 14.74 -9.66 -2.11
N GLU A 216 14.77 -10.74 -1.32
CA GLU A 216 14.37 -10.74 0.10
C GLU A 216 15.13 -9.67 0.91
N ARG A 217 16.41 -9.50 0.63
CA ARG A 217 17.26 -8.49 1.28
C ARG A 217 16.81 -7.05 1.01
N ILE A 218 16.38 -6.75 -0.22
CA ILE A 218 15.83 -5.44 -0.57
C ILE A 218 14.47 -5.25 0.12
N GLY A 219 13.61 -6.28 0.11
CA GLY A 219 12.36 -6.26 0.86
C GLY A 219 12.55 -6.01 2.36
N TYR A 220 13.54 -6.65 2.99
CA TYR A 220 13.90 -6.44 4.38
C TYR A 220 14.37 -5.00 4.67
N ASN A 221 15.27 -4.46 3.83
CA ASN A 221 15.72 -3.08 4.00
C ASN A 221 14.57 -2.08 3.81
N LEU A 222 13.72 -2.30 2.81
CA LEU A 222 12.54 -1.48 2.55
C LEU A 222 11.56 -1.48 3.72
N THR A 223 11.17 -2.64 4.23
CA THR A 223 10.26 -2.75 5.38
C THR A 223 10.84 -2.09 6.62
N LYS A 224 12.14 -2.29 6.89
CA LYS A 224 12.83 -1.64 8.01
C LYS A 224 12.81 -0.12 7.89
N ILE A 225 13.17 0.43 6.74
CA ILE A 225 13.28 1.89 6.53
C ILE A 225 11.90 2.54 6.50
N THR A 226 10.90 1.91 5.88
CA THR A 226 9.54 2.43 5.82
C THR A 226 8.73 2.18 7.09
N LYS A 227 9.22 1.33 8.01
CA LYS A 227 8.49 0.81 9.17
C LYS A 227 7.21 0.07 8.76
N CYS A 228 7.32 -0.76 7.72
CA CYS A 228 6.21 -1.51 7.12
C CYS A 228 5.03 -0.63 6.66
N ASN A 229 5.28 0.65 6.33
CA ASN A 229 4.22 1.59 5.96
C ASN A 229 4.13 1.77 4.43
N PRO A 230 3.15 1.13 3.75
CA PRO A 230 3.02 1.24 2.29
C PRO A 230 2.72 2.66 1.82
N ARG A 231 2.04 3.49 2.62
CA ARG A 231 1.77 4.90 2.26
C ARG A 231 3.04 5.71 2.07
N ARG A 232 4.10 5.37 2.80
CA ARG A 232 5.41 6.02 2.62
C ARG A 232 6.01 5.64 1.27
N MET A 233 5.92 4.37 0.90
CA MET A 233 6.39 3.90 -0.41
C MET A 233 5.66 4.60 -1.56
N HIS A 234 4.34 4.69 -1.50
CA HIS A 234 3.54 5.44 -2.49
C HIS A 234 3.98 6.88 -2.68
N ARG A 235 4.19 7.59 -1.57
CA ARG A 235 4.66 8.98 -1.61
C ARG A 235 6.06 9.09 -2.18
N THR A 236 6.93 8.12 -1.90
CA THR A 236 8.26 8.04 -2.51
C THR A 236 8.13 7.84 -4.02
N VAL A 237 7.42 6.82 -4.48
CA VAL A 237 7.24 6.53 -5.92
C VAL A 237 6.67 7.74 -6.66
N MET A 238 5.60 8.36 -6.14
CA MET A 238 5.00 9.54 -6.81
C MET A 238 5.90 10.76 -6.79
N TRP A 239 6.72 10.93 -5.76
CA TRP A 239 7.70 12.00 -5.74
C TRP A 239 8.78 11.79 -6.81
N TYR A 240 9.27 10.55 -6.98
CA TYR A 240 10.17 10.22 -8.09
C TYR A 240 9.48 10.38 -9.46
N ALA A 241 8.21 10.00 -9.59
CA ALA A 241 7.46 10.16 -10.83
C ALA A 241 7.38 11.64 -11.24
N GLY A 242 7.07 12.52 -10.29
CA GLY A 242 7.05 13.96 -10.52
C GLY A 242 8.40 14.57 -10.93
N MET A 243 9.52 13.92 -10.60
CA MET A 243 10.86 14.39 -10.98
C MET A 243 11.37 13.78 -12.29
N ILE A 244 11.07 12.50 -12.52
CA ILE A 244 11.68 11.71 -13.59
C ILE A 244 10.84 11.74 -14.86
N CYS A 245 9.51 11.65 -14.73
CA CYS A 245 8.58 11.47 -15.84
C CYS A 245 8.30 12.76 -16.65
N GLU A 246 9.04 13.84 -16.39
CA GLU A 246 8.96 15.07 -17.17
C GLU A 246 9.81 14.94 -18.45
N GLY A 247 9.15 14.90 -19.62
CA GLY A 247 9.78 14.93 -20.95
C GLY A 247 9.64 13.63 -21.76
N ALA A 248 9.72 13.74 -23.09
CA ALA A 248 9.55 12.60 -24.02
C ALA A 248 10.64 11.52 -23.84
N ASP A 249 11.87 11.92 -23.49
CA ASP A 249 13.00 10.99 -23.32
C ASP A 249 13.00 10.22 -21.98
N SER A 250 11.91 10.33 -21.20
CA SER A 250 11.82 9.73 -19.86
C SER A 250 11.05 8.40 -19.81
N ALA A 251 10.64 7.86 -20.96
CA ALA A 251 9.78 6.68 -21.03
C ALA A 251 10.41 5.47 -20.31
N ASP A 252 11.65 5.10 -20.65
CA ASP A 252 12.34 3.94 -20.05
C ASP A 252 12.45 4.05 -18.53
N MET A 253 12.76 5.24 -18.03
CA MET A 253 12.88 5.49 -16.58
C MET A 253 11.52 5.45 -15.90
N SER A 254 10.48 5.95 -16.55
CA SER A 254 9.11 5.89 -16.03
C SER A 254 8.61 4.45 -15.97
N GLU A 255 8.90 3.64 -16.99
CA GLU A 255 8.60 2.20 -17.01
C GLU A 255 9.31 1.48 -15.86
N GLN A 256 10.62 1.71 -15.68
CA GLN A 256 11.40 1.12 -14.57
C GLN A 256 10.82 1.52 -13.21
N LEU A 257 10.47 2.79 -13.02
CA LEU A 257 9.87 3.29 -11.79
C LEU A 257 8.57 2.55 -11.46
N TYR A 258 7.65 2.44 -12.42
CA TYR A 258 6.35 1.80 -12.20
C TYR A 258 6.46 0.28 -12.05
N THR A 259 7.40 -0.35 -12.75
CA THR A 259 7.71 -1.78 -12.60
C THR A 259 8.23 -2.09 -11.19
N LEU A 260 9.15 -1.27 -10.68
CA LEU A 260 9.62 -1.39 -9.29
C LEU A 260 8.49 -1.14 -8.30
N ALA A 261 7.66 -0.12 -8.54
CA ALA A 261 6.55 0.23 -7.67
C ALA A 261 5.52 -0.91 -7.55
N TYR A 262 5.16 -1.53 -8.68
CA TYR A 262 4.35 -2.74 -8.73
C TYR A 262 4.99 -3.87 -7.90
N SER A 263 6.27 -4.16 -8.15
CA SER A 263 7.00 -5.24 -7.48
C SER A 263 7.09 -5.05 -5.96
N PHE A 264 7.29 -3.81 -5.49
CA PHE A 264 7.29 -3.50 -4.06
C PHE A 264 5.95 -3.80 -3.39
N LEU A 265 4.82 -3.53 -4.05
CA LEU A 265 3.51 -3.85 -3.46
C LEU A 265 3.25 -5.35 -3.45
N SER A 266 3.57 -6.03 -4.55
CA SER A 266 3.34 -7.47 -4.71
C SER A 266 4.11 -8.31 -3.70
N ASP A 267 5.37 -7.97 -3.42
CA ASP A 267 6.22 -8.81 -2.58
C ASP A 267 6.44 -8.28 -1.17
N VAL A 268 6.56 -6.96 -1.02
CA VAL A 268 7.03 -6.35 0.25
C VAL A 268 5.85 -5.93 1.13
N TYR A 269 4.81 -5.33 0.55
CA TYR A 269 3.67 -4.78 1.28
C TYR A 269 2.38 -5.54 1.02
N LYS A 270 2.38 -6.84 1.35
CA LYS A 270 1.20 -7.72 1.22
C LYS A 270 0.07 -7.42 2.21
N THR A 271 0.30 -6.53 3.17
CA THR A 271 -0.71 -6.13 4.14
C THR A 271 -1.70 -5.16 3.50
N PRO A 272 -3.01 -5.38 3.65
CA PRO A 272 -4.01 -4.46 3.14
C PRO A 272 -3.76 -3.01 3.60
N TYR A 273 -3.97 -2.01 2.73
CA TYR A 273 -3.89 -0.59 3.11
C TYR A 273 -4.78 0.30 2.24
N SER A 274 -4.82 1.61 2.50
CA SER A 274 -5.50 2.59 1.63
C SER A 274 -4.48 3.61 1.11
N PRO A 275 -4.23 3.66 -0.21
CA PRO A 275 -3.35 4.67 -0.82
C PRO A 275 -3.82 6.10 -0.53
N PRO A 276 -2.90 7.07 -0.44
CA PRO A 276 -3.26 8.48 -0.42
C PRO A 276 -3.99 8.90 -1.70
N SER A 277 -5.02 9.76 -1.61
CA SER A 277 -5.80 10.19 -2.78
C SER A 277 -4.99 11.00 -3.79
N ASP A 278 -4.02 11.77 -3.33
CA ASP A 278 -3.07 12.54 -4.13
C ASP A 278 -2.19 11.64 -4.99
N VAL A 279 -1.83 10.46 -4.48
CA VAL A 279 -1.06 9.45 -5.21
C VAL A 279 -1.86 8.91 -6.39
N VAL A 280 -3.13 8.54 -6.16
CA VAL A 280 -4.01 8.02 -7.22
C VAL A 280 -4.22 9.07 -8.31
N LYS A 281 -4.51 10.31 -7.91
CA LYS A 281 -4.70 11.43 -8.83
C LYS A 281 -3.45 11.69 -9.68
N ALA A 282 -2.26 11.66 -9.09
CA ALA A 282 -1.00 11.86 -9.80
C ALA A 282 -0.75 10.72 -10.80
N LEU A 283 -0.93 9.46 -10.38
CA LEU A 283 -0.75 8.29 -11.24
C LEU A 283 -1.70 8.31 -12.45
N LEU A 284 -2.98 8.65 -12.26
CA LEU A 284 -3.94 8.73 -13.36
C LEU A 284 -3.58 9.80 -14.39
N ARG A 285 -3.12 10.98 -13.94
CA ARG A 285 -2.61 12.03 -14.82
C ARG A 285 -1.37 11.58 -15.60
N ASP A 286 -0.48 10.86 -14.94
CA ASP A 286 0.71 10.31 -15.57
C ASP A 286 0.35 9.26 -16.63
N ILE A 287 -0.64 8.39 -16.36
CA ILE A 287 -1.16 7.44 -17.35
C ILE A 287 -1.75 8.19 -18.54
N GLU A 288 -2.61 9.17 -18.30
CA GLU A 288 -3.26 9.98 -19.35
C GLU A 288 -2.23 10.65 -20.26
N ARG A 289 -1.23 11.32 -19.68
CA ARG A 289 -0.12 11.93 -20.43
C ARG A 289 0.63 10.90 -21.28
N ASN A 290 0.91 9.72 -20.74
CA ASN A 290 1.67 8.70 -21.46
C ASN A 290 0.84 8.00 -22.56
N ILE A 291 -0.49 8.03 -22.48
CA ILE A 291 -1.36 7.63 -23.59
C ILE A 291 -1.20 8.61 -24.77
N GLU A 292 -1.19 9.92 -24.48
CA GLU A 292 -1.01 10.96 -25.52
C GLU A 292 0.36 10.89 -26.21
N LEU A 293 1.39 10.46 -25.47
CA LEU A 293 2.74 10.25 -25.99
C LEU A 293 2.95 8.86 -26.62
N GLU A 294 1.93 8.01 -26.66
CA GLU A 294 2.01 6.61 -27.11
C GLU A 294 3.12 5.80 -26.40
N ALA A 295 3.44 6.15 -25.16
CA ALA A 295 4.46 5.50 -24.33
C ALA A 295 3.90 4.22 -23.67
N TRP A 296 3.49 3.25 -24.48
CA TRP A 296 2.75 2.05 -24.05
C TRP A 296 3.42 1.21 -22.95
N PRO A 297 4.76 1.02 -22.93
CA PRO A 297 5.41 0.29 -21.83
C PRO A 297 5.22 0.97 -20.47
N VAL A 298 5.25 2.30 -20.44
CA VAL A 298 4.99 3.11 -19.24
C VAL A 298 3.54 2.95 -18.81
N VAL A 299 2.61 3.09 -19.75
CA VAL A 299 1.16 2.92 -19.49
C VAL A 299 0.86 1.55 -18.89
N LYS A 300 1.42 0.48 -19.48
CA LYS A 300 1.25 -0.89 -18.98
C LYS A 300 1.74 -1.04 -17.54
N SER A 301 2.94 -0.53 -17.25
CA SER A 301 3.55 -0.63 -15.91
C SER A 301 2.78 0.22 -14.88
N ALA A 302 2.34 1.42 -15.26
CA ALA A 302 1.54 2.30 -14.42
C ALA A 302 0.15 1.72 -14.13
N CYS A 303 -0.51 1.11 -15.13
CA CYS A 303 -1.77 0.38 -14.93
C CYS A 303 -1.59 -0.83 -14.00
N SER A 304 -0.52 -1.61 -14.17
CA SER A 304 -0.21 -2.74 -13.28
C SER A 304 -0.01 -2.26 -11.84
N TYR A 305 0.65 -1.12 -11.64
CA TYR A 305 0.81 -0.51 -10.33
C TYR A 305 -0.53 -0.03 -9.73
N LEU A 306 -1.39 0.61 -10.53
CA LEU A 306 -2.73 1.04 -10.12
C LEU A 306 -3.61 -0.16 -9.73
N GLU A 307 -3.61 -1.21 -10.54
CA GLU A 307 -4.33 -2.46 -10.26
C GLU A 307 -3.88 -3.05 -8.92
N GLN A 308 -2.56 -3.08 -8.67
CA GLN A 308 -2.05 -3.64 -7.43
C GLN A 308 -2.48 -2.84 -6.19
N MET A 309 -2.65 -1.51 -6.33
CA MET A 309 -3.24 -0.68 -5.27
C MET A 309 -4.70 -1.07 -4.99
N TRP A 310 -5.46 -1.42 -6.02
CA TRP A 310 -6.84 -1.89 -5.88
C TRP A 310 -6.91 -3.26 -5.23
N THR A 311 -6.08 -4.22 -5.68
CA THR A 311 -6.06 -5.59 -5.16
C THR A 311 -5.71 -5.65 -3.66
N TYR A 312 -4.76 -4.83 -3.20
CA TYR A 312 -4.36 -4.80 -1.79
C TYR A 312 -5.08 -3.72 -0.96
N ALA A 313 -6.18 -3.16 -1.48
CA ALA A 313 -6.91 -2.16 -0.73
C ALA A 313 -7.68 -2.77 0.45
N THR A 314 -7.57 -2.18 1.65
CA THR A 314 -8.47 -2.49 2.79
C THR A 314 -9.90 -2.02 2.59
N SER A 315 -10.13 -1.11 1.64
CA SER A 315 -11.35 -0.34 1.56
C SER A 315 -11.71 -0.03 0.12
N TYR A 316 -12.99 -0.21 -0.22
CA TYR A 316 -13.55 0.20 -1.51
C TYR A 316 -13.46 1.71 -1.76
N ARG A 317 -13.10 2.50 -0.73
CA ARG A 317 -12.79 3.93 -0.88
C ARG A 317 -11.69 4.18 -1.91
N ILE A 318 -10.77 3.24 -2.15
CA ILE A 318 -9.77 3.44 -3.21
C ILE A 318 -10.42 3.54 -4.59
N TYR A 319 -11.41 2.71 -4.89
CA TYR A 319 -12.11 2.71 -6.17
C TYR A 319 -12.98 3.97 -6.30
N GLU A 320 -13.68 4.35 -5.23
CA GLU A 320 -14.41 5.62 -5.13
C GLU A 320 -13.51 6.82 -5.49
N VAL A 321 -12.33 6.89 -4.87
CA VAL A 321 -11.34 7.95 -5.11
C VAL A 321 -10.76 7.86 -6.53
N SER A 322 -10.43 6.66 -7.01
CA SER A 322 -9.93 6.44 -8.38
C SER A 322 -10.94 6.89 -9.43
N ILE A 323 -12.22 6.54 -9.28
CA ILE A 323 -13.31 6.93 -10.19
C ILE A 323 -13.49 8.45 -10.14
N ALA A 324 -13.57 9.06 -8.95
CA ALA A 324 -13.67 10.51 -8.80
C ALA A 324 -12.52 11.25 -9.52
N HIS A 325 -11.30 10.70 -9.50
CA HIS A 325 -10.14 11.26 -10.20
C HIS A 325 -10.01 10.86 -11.67
N GLY A 326 -10.92 10.04 -12.23
CA GLY A 326 -11.01 9.76 -13.67
C GLY A 326 -10.41 8.44 -14.12
N ALA A 327 -10.28 7.47 -13.22
CA ALA A 327 -9.79 6.14 -13.60
C ALA A 327 -10.63 5.51 -14.72
N PHE A 328 -11.96 5.69 -14.69
CA PHE A 328 -12.84 5.20 -15.75
C PHE A 328 -12.49 5.84 -17.10
N ASP A 329 -12.49 7.18 -17.19
CA ASP A 329 -12.19 7.92 -18.42
C ASP A 329 -10.83 7.54 -19.01
N VAL A 330 -9.80 7.45 -18.15
CA VAL A 330 -8.45 7.09 -18.56
C VAL A 330 -8.40 5.68 -19.12
N LEU A 331 -9.09 4.72 -18.50
CA LEU A 331 -9.11 3.33 -18.98
C LEU A 331 -9.96 3.15 -20.25
N VAL A 332 -11.06 3.90 -20.41
CA VAL A 332 -11.84 3.92 -21.66
C VAL A 332 -10.99 4.47 -22.80
N ARG A 333 -10.35 5.62 -22.59
CA ARG A 333 -9.46 6.22 -23.59
C ARG A 333 -8.31 5.28 -23.93
N LEU A 334 -7.75 4.61 -22.93
CA LEU A 334 -6.75 3.58 -23.13
C LEU A 334 -7.27 2.46 -24.02
N GLY A 335 -8.44 1.89 -23.74
CA GLY A 335 -9.02 0.83 -24.59
C GLY A 335 -9.31 1.27 -26.03
N LYS A 336 -9.63 2.56 -26.26
CA LYS A 336 -9.82 3.13 -27.62
C LYS A 336 -8.48 3.36 -28.35
N ALA A 337 -7.44 3.78 -27.64
CA ALA A 337 -6.15 4.16 -28.22
C ALA A 337 -5.13 3.00 -28.32
N PHE A 338 -5.30 1.93 -27.53
CA PHE A 338 -4.26 0.92 -27.37
C PHE A 338 -4.04 0.04 -28.62
N PRO A 339 -2.79 -0.25 -29.02
CA PRO A 339 -2.50 -1.12 -30.15
C PRO A 339 -3.01 -2.55 -29.91
N ARG A 340 -3.70 -3.15 -30.90
CA ARG A 340 -4.32 -4.50 -30.88
C ARG A 340 -3.35 -5.69 -30.75
N ASP A 341 -2.17 -5.50 -30.17
CA ASP A 341 -1.19 -6.55 -29.92
C ASP A 341 -1.56 -7.40 -28.67
N PRO A 342 -1.75 -8.73 -28.82
CA PRO A 342 -2.11 -9.63 -27.73
C PRO A 342 -1.13 -9.67 -26.54
N ALA A 343 0.18 -9.52 -26.78
CA ALA A 343 1.20 -9.61 -25.72
C ALA A 343 1.13 -8.43 -24.76
N THR A 344 0.68 -7.28 -25.25
CA THR A 344 0.62 -6.03 -24.50
C THR A 344 -0.78 -5.79 -23.90
N HIS A 345 -1.83 -6.41 -24.46
CA HIS A 345 -3.22 -6.33 -24.00
C HIS A 345 -3.49 -6.91 -22.60
N GLY A 346 -2.74 -7.93 -22.17
CA GLY A 346 -3.06 -8.70 -20.96
C GLY A 346 -3.09 -7.88 -19.66
N GLY A 347 -2.20 -6.89 -19.50
CA GLY A 347 -2.13 -6.06 -18.29
C GLY A 347 -3.26 -5.03 -18.18
N ILE A 348 -3.68 -4.46 -19.32
CA ILE A 348 -4.70 -3.41 -19.37
C ILE A 348 -6.09 -4.00 -19.14
N ASN A 349 -6.38 -5.14 -19.79
CA ASN A 349 -7.64 -5.87 -19.57
C ASN A 349 -7.83 -6.24 -18.10
N ARG A 350 -6.73 -6.53 -17.39
CA ARG A 350 -6.78 -6.87 -15.97
C ARG A 350 -7.12 -5.68 -15.09
N SER A 351 -6.63 -4.48 -15.40
CA SER A 351 -7.02 -3.23 -14.73
C SER A 351 -8.50 -2.91 -14.97
N LEU A 352 -8.96 -2.99 -16.23
CA LEU A 352 -10.38 -2.80 -16.59
C LEU A 352 -11.30 -3.79 -15.87
N PHE A 353 -10.91 -5.07 -15.87
CA PHE A 353 -11.64 -6.12 -15.16
C PHE A 353 -11.67 -5.89 -13.65
N THR A 354 -10.56 -5.50 -13.04
CA THR A 354 -10.49 -5.21 -11.60
C THR A 354 -11.37 -4.02 -11.23
N LEU A 355 -11.40 -2.97 -12.08
CA LEU A 355 -12.28 -1.83 -11.87
C LEU A 355 -13.75 -2.22 -12.05
N SER A 356 -14.11 -3.00 -13.07
CA SER A 356 -15.51 -3.42 -13.30
C SER A 356 -16.05 -4.27 -12.15
N GLN A 357 -15.22 -5.16 -11.60
CA GLN A 357 -15.57 -5.93 -10.40
C GLN A 357 -15.88 -5.05 -9.18
N SER A 358 -15.36 -3.81 -9.11
CA SER A 358 -15.62 -2.91 -7.99
C SER A 358 -17.02 -2.30 -8.00
N PHE A 359 -17.71 -2.27 -9.14
CA PHE A 359 -19.07 -1.75 -9.24
C PHE A 359 -20.14 -2.68 -8.64
N VAL A 360 -19.71 -3.83 -8.09
CA VAL A 360 -20.58 -4.59 -7.17
C VAL A 360 -20.74 -3.91 -5.80
N TYR A 361 -20.13 -2.75 -5.59
CA TYR A 361 -20.26 -1.99 -4.34
C TYR A 361 -20.88 -0.62 -4.60
N TRP A 362 -21.72 -0.15 -3.67
CA TRP A 362 -22.40 1.14 -3.77
C TRP A 362 -21.44 2.32 -3.92
N ARG A 363 -20.30 2.33 -3.20
CA ARG A 363 -19.39 3.49 -3.20
C ARG A 363 -18.77 3.76 -4.59
N PRO A 364 -18.21 2.77 -5.30
CA PRO A 364 -17.77 2.95 -6.69
C PRO A 364 -18.90 3.40 -7.62
N VAL A 365 -20.08 2.79 -7.54
CA VAL A 365 -21.26 3.16 -8.35
C VAL A 365 -21.68 4.60 -8.10
N SER A 366 -21.80 5.00 -6.83
CA SER A 366 -22.14 6.37 -6.44
C SER A 366 -21.10 7.38 -6.93
N ALA A 367 -19.81 7.08 -6.78
CA ALA A 367 -18.73 7.94 -7.29
C ALA A 367 -18.78 8.09 -8.81
N PHE A 368 -19.13 7.01 -9.52
CA PHE A 368 -19.32 7.03 -10.96
C PHE A 368 -20.47 7.96 -11.35
N HIS A 369 -21.67 7.75 -10.80
CA HIS A 369 -22.82 8.61 -11.10
C HIS A 369 -22.59 10.07 -10.69
N LEU A 370 -21.89 10.34 -9.58
CA LEU A 370 -21.55 11.71 -9.19
C LEU A 370 -20.63 12.40 -10.19
N LYS A 371 -19.71 11.66 -10.81
CA LYS A 371 -18.75 12.20 -11.78
C LYS A 371 -19.34 12.34 -13.17
N HIS A 372 -20.11 11.35 -13.60
CA HIS A 372 -20.55 11.18 -14.98
C HIS A 372 -22.00 11.66 -15.17
N GLY A 373 -22.79 11.72 -14.10
CA GLY A 373 -24.24 11.88 -14.18
C GLY A 373 -24.95 10.54 -14.41
N PRO A 374 -26.29 10.53 -14.42
CA PRO A 374 -27.10 9.34 -14.67
C PRO A 374 -27.18 8.96 -16.16
N GLU A 375 -26.72 9.82 -17.08
CA GLU A 375 -26.94 9.66 -18.53
C GLU A 375 -25.69 9.22 -19.32
N VAL A 376 -24.63 8.71 -18.67
CA VAL A 376 -23.43 8.28 -19.42
C VAL A 376 -23.68 6.96 -20.13
N ILE A 377 -24.14 7.12 -21.37
CA ILE A 377 -24.29 6.12 -22.40
C ILE A 377 -23.11 6.33 -23.36
N GLU A 378 -22.08 5.51 -23.25
CA GLU A 378 -21.26 5.17 -24.42
C GLU A 378 -22.02 4.07 -25.17
N SER A 379 -22.03 4.06 -26.50
CA SER A 379 -22.85 3.07 -27.22
C SER A 379 -22.39 1.64 -26.90
N GLU A 380 -23.31 0.66 -27.00
CA GLU A 380 -23.00 -0.78 -26.81
C GLU A 380 -21.79 -1.23 -27.68
N GLU A 381 -21.61 -0.62 -28.85
CA GLU A 381 -20.46 -0.82 -29.75
C GLU A 381 -19.14 -0.24 -29.19
N GLU A 382 -19.17 0.93 -28.55
CA GLU A 382 -17.99 1.52 -27.90
C GLU A 382 -17.56 0.73 -26.67
N LEU A 383 -18.53 0.22 -25.90
CA LEU A 383 -18.30 -0.59 -24.71
C LEU A 383 -17.80 -2.00 -25.08
N SER A 384 -18.33 -2.58 -26.17
CA SER A 384 -17.88 -3.85 -26.77
C SER A 384 -16.43 -3.80 -27.22
N ALA A 385 -15.92 -2.63 -27.61
CA ALA A 385 -14.52 -2.44 -28.00
C ALA A 385 -13.53 -2.45 -26.82
N LEU A 386 -14.00 -2.22 -25.58
CA LEU A 386 -13.19 -2.22 -24.34
C LEU A 386 -12.99 -3.63 -23.74
N GLY A 387 -13.49 -4.67 -24.41
CA GLY A 387 -13.38 -6.07 -24.02
C GLY A 387 -14.72 -6.67 -23.57
N PHE A 388 -14.95 -7.93 -23.95
CA PHE A 388 -16.24 -8.64 -23.76
C PHE A 388 -16.77 -8.60 -22.32
N GLY A 389 -15.89 -8.67 -21.32
CA GLY A 389 -16.27 -8.61 -19.91
C GLY A 389 -16.69 -7.23 -19.41
N PHE A 390 -16.20 -6.14 -20.01
CA PHE A 390 -16.55 -4.77 -19.64
C PHE A 390 -17.85 -4.34 -20.33
N ALA A 391 -18.00 -4.70 -21.60
CA ALA A 391 -19.22 -4.49 -22.38
C ALA A 391 -20.43 -5.21 -21.75
N SER A 392 -20.26 -6.49 -21.39
CA SER A 392 -21.31 -7.26 -20.72
C SER A 392 -21.61 -6.73 -19.31
N PHE A 393 -20.63 -6.08 -18.65
CA PHE A 393 -20.85 -5.43 -17.36
C PHE A 393 -21.67 -4.16 -17.50
N ILE A 394 -21.32 -3.25 -18.42
CA ILE A 394 -22.08 -2.01 -18.64
C ILE A 394 -23.46 -2.31 -19.23
N ALA A 395 -23.58 -3.19 -20.23
CA ALA A 395 -24.89 -3.63 -20.75
C ALA A 395 -25.74 -4.31 -19.64
N GLY A 396 -25.09 -4.99 -18.70
CA GLY A 396 -25.74 -5.56 -17.51
C GLY A 396 -26.21 -4.51 -16.51
N GLU A 397 -25.42 -3.45 -16.25
CA GLU A 397 -25.84 -2.31 -15.43
C GLU A 397 -26.91 -1.47 -16.13
N GLU A 398 -26.84 -1.26 -17.45
CA GLU A 398 -27.87 -0.60 -18.26
C GLU A 398 -29.18 -1.37 -18.25
N ALA A 399 -29.14 -2.70 -18.38
CA ALA A 399 -30.32 -3.54 -18.27
C ALA A 399 -30.92 -3.46 -16.86
N ARG A 400 -30.09 -3.44 -15.81
CA ARG A 400 -30.52 -3.27 -14.42
C ARG A 400 -31.04 -1.86 -14.12
N GLU A 401 -30.49 -0.83 -14.74
CA GLU A 401 -30.96 0.55 -14.60
C GLU A 401 -32.27 0.76 -15.35
N LYS A 402 -32.45 0.16 -16.54
CA LYS A 402 -33.75 0.09 -17.23
C LYS A 402 -34.78 -0.69 -16.43
N GLU A 403 -34.38 -1.80 -15.81
CA GLU A 403 -35.25 -2.60 -14.94
C GLU A 403 -35.60 -1.82 -13.66
N ALA A 404 -34.63 -1.10 -13.08
CA ALA A 404 -34.84 -0.21 -11.94
C ALA A 404 -35.75 0.96 -12.31
N LEU A 405 -35.50 1.67 -13.43
CA LEU A 405 -36.32 2.77 -13.95
C LEU A 405 -37.74 2.33 -14.31
N SER A 406 -37.92 1.12 -14.85
CA SER A 406 -39.25 0.56 -15.10
C SER A 406 -39.97 0.15 -13.81
N SER A 407 -39.24 -0.25 -12.76
CA SER A 407 -39.79 -0.48 -11.42
C SER A 407 -40.08 0.81 -10.62
N VAL A 408 -39.48 1.94 -11.01
CA VAL A 408 -39.57 3.26 -10.32
C VAL A 408 -40.81 4.06 -10.70
N LEU A 409 -41.59 3.65 -11.70
CA LEU A 409 -42.77 4.40 -12.14
C LEU A 409 -43.92 4.47 -11.10
N HIS A 410 -43.84 3.82 -9.93
CA HIS A 410 -44.88 3.87 -8.88
C HIS A 410 -44.41 4.24 -7.44
N GLY A 411 -43.32 5.00 -7.25
CA GLY A 411 -43.01 5.60 -5.94
C GLY A 411 -41.82 6.56 -5.96
N PRO A 412 -41.64 7.44 -4.96
CA PRO A 412 -40.57 8.46 -4.96
C PRO A 412 -39.20 7.77 -5.01
N GLY A 413 -38.61 7.76 -6.20
CA GLY A 413 -37.51 6.89 -6.58
C GLY A 413 -36.17 7.35 -6.04
N TRP A 414 -35.59 6.54 -5.15
CA TRP A 414 -34.18 6.68 -4.73
C TRP A 414 -33.52 5.34 -4.32
N MET A 415 -34.15 4.18 -4.56
CA MET A 415 -33.57 2.88 -4.16
C MET A 415 -33.76 1.80 -5.22
N SER A 416 -32.64 1.23 -5.65
CA SER A 416 -32.64 0.00 -6.43
C SER A 416 -33.05 -1.20 -5.55
N ALA A 417 -33.43 -2.33 -6.17
CA ALA A 417 -33.68 -3.58 -5.44
C ALA A 417 -32.44 -4.02 -4.63
N ARG A 418 -31.25 -3.74 -5.14
CA ARG A 418 -29.98 -4.00 -4.47
C ARG A 418 -29.79 -3.15 -3.22
N ASP A 419 -30.17 -1.88 -3.26
CA ASP A 419 -30.07 -1.00 -2.08
C ASP A 419 -30.99 -1.49 -0.97
N LYS A 420 -32.20 -1.97 -1.33
CA LYS A 420 -33.11 -2.61 -0.38
C LYS A 420 -32.50 -3.88 0.23
N GLU A 421 -31.88 -4.73 -0.58
CA GLU A 421 -31.23 -5.95 -0.09
C GLU A 421 -30.02 -5.64 0.81
N PHE A 422 -29.18 -4.68 0.43
CA PHE A 422 -28.01 -4.26 1.20
C PHE A 422 -28.41 -3.62 2.54
N ILE A 423 -29.35 -2.68 2.52
CA ILE A 423 -29.91 -2.08 3.73
C ILE A 423 -30.54 -3.17 4.60
N GLY A 424 -31.20 -4.13 3.97
CA GLY A 424 -31.74 -5.29 4.66
C GLY A 424 -30.68 -6.11 5.38
N ASN A 425 -29.59 -6.45 4.70
CA ASN A 425 -28.48 -7.18 5.30
C ASN A 425 -27.82 -6.42 6.46
N ILE A 426 -27.68 -5.10 6.37
CA ILE A 426 -27.17 -4.27 7.48
C ILE A 426 -28.14 -4.31 8.66
N CYS A 427 -29.43 -4.10 8.43
CA CYS A 427 -30.44 -4.08 9.49
C CYS A 427 -30.52 -5.45 10.18
N THR A 428 -30.55 -6.54 9.41
CA THR A 428 -30.55 -7.92 9.94
C THR A 428 -29.30 -8.22 10.73
N SER A 429 -28.11 -7.86 10.22
CA SER A 429 -26.85 -8.05 10.92
C SER A 429 -26.82 -7.30 12.26
N TYR A 430 -27.31 -6.05 12.27
CA TYR A 430 -27.43 -5.25 13.48
C TYR A 430 -28.39 -5.91 14.48
N LEU A 431 -29.60 -6.27 14.05
CA LEU A 431 -30.62 -6.85 14.91
C LEU A 431 -30.17 -8.19 15.52
N ARG A 432 -29.52 -9.05 14.73
CA ARG A 432 -28.94 -10.30 15.24
C ARG A 432 -27.84 -10.08 16.27
N SER A 433 -26.98 -9.09 16.05
CA SER A 433 -25.86 -8.77 16.97
C SER A 433 -26.30 -8.07 18.25
N ASN A 434 -27.55 -7.59 18.31
CA ASN A 434 -28.10 -6.86 19.45
C ASN A 434 -29.44 -7.50 19.92
N ALA A 435 -29.64 -8.78 19.64
CA ALA A 435 -30.92 -9.45 19.83
C ALA A 435 -31.40 -9.37 21.30
N ALA A 436 -30.51 -9.56 22.28
CA ALA A 436 -30.87 -9.46 23.69
C ALA A 436 -31.40 -8.07 24.09
N ALA A 437 -30.74 -7.00 23.61
CA ALA A 437 -31.17 -5.63 23.88
C ALA A 437 -32.51 -5.32 23.19
N VAL A 438 -32.65 -5.70 21.92
CA VAL A 438 -33.90 -5.51 21.16
C VAL A 438 -35.09 -6.21 21.82
N VAL A 439 -34.90 -7.44 22.30
CA VAL A 439 -35.96 -8.20 22.98
C VAL A 439 -36.28 -7.63 24.36
N ALA A 440 -35.30 -7.09 25.08
CA ALA A 440 -35.54 -6.40 26.35
C ALA A 440 -36.42 -5.17 26.15
N ASP A 441 -36.06 -4.29 25.20
CA ASP A 441 -36.84 -3.10 24.86
C ASP A 441 -38.24 -3.48 24.34
N LEU A 442 -38.37 -4.57 23.57
CA LEU A 442 -39.66 -5.05 23.07
C LEU A 442 -40.59 -5.47 24.22
N ARG A 443 -40.05 -6.08 25.27
CA ARG A 443 -40.83 -6.51 26.45
C ARG A 443 -41.21 -5.35 27.35
N GLU A 444 -40.39 -4.31 27.39
CA GLU A 444 -40.74 -3.08 28.09
C GLU A 444 -41.94 -2.40 27.41
N VAL A 445 -41.93 -2.36 26.08
CA VAL A 445 -42.98 -1.68 25.28
C VAL A 445 -44.26 -2.51 25.11
N ASP A 446 -44.17 -3.85 24.97
CA ASP A 446 -45.33 -4.76 24.83
C ASP A 446 -45.19 -5.99 25.74
N PRO A 447 -45.39 -5.84 27.08
CA PRO A 447 -45.16 -6.89 28.07
C PRO A 447 -46.02 -8.14 27.84
N ASP A 448 -47.27 -7.91 27.41
CA ASP A 448 -48.27 -8.96 27.17
C ASP A 448 -48.10 -9.62 25.79
N ARG A 449 -47.16 -9.15 24.96
CA ARG A 449 -46.90 -9.65 23.59
C ARG A 449 -48.16 -9.63 22.71
N LYS A 450 -48.98 -8.59 22.83
CA LYS A 450 -50.27 -8.49 22.14
C LYS A 450 -50.17 -7.89 20.76
N HIS A 451 -49.07 -7.23 20.40
CA HIS A 451 -49.00 -6.43 19.18
C HIS A 451 -47.97 -6.95 18.18
N HIS A 452 -48.26 -6.72 16.90
CA HIS A 452 -47.25 -6.67 15.85
C HIS A 452 -46.31 -5.48 16.13
N CYS A 453 -45.08 -5.53 15.61
CA CYS A 453 -44.12 -4.47 15.86
C CYS A 453 -43.29 -4.10 14.64
N MET A 454 -42.75 -2.89 14.69
CA MET A 454 -41.90 -2.31 13.66
C MET A 454 -40.58 -1.89 14.32
N LEU A 455 -39.49 -2.51 13.87
CA LEU A 455 -38.14 -2.31 14.36
C LEU A 455 -37.41 -1.32 13.46
N CYS A 456 -37.26 -0.09 13.94
CA CYS A 456 -36.57 0.96 13.21
C CYS A 456 -35.09 0.98 13.57
N VAL A 457 -34.21 0.72 12.60
CA VAL A 457 -32.74 0.72 12.77
C VAL A 457 -32.15 1.96 12.10
N PRO A 458 -31.63 2.95 12.86
CA PRO A 458 -30.95 4.09 12.28
C PRO A 458 -29.59 3.66 11.69
N LEU A 459 -29.39 3.97 10.41
CA LEU A 459 -28.19 3.61 9.66
C LEU A 459 -27.06 4.65 9.81
N VAL A 460 -27.38 5.85 10.29
CA VAL A 460 -26.46 6.96 10.51
C VAL A 460 -26.52 7.40 11.99
N GLY A 461 -25.36 7.65 12.62
CA GLY A 461 -25.25 8.10 14.01
C GLY A 461 -25.10 6.98 15.06
N ARG A 462 -25.40 7.29 16.33
CA ARG A 462 -25.42 6.29 17.42
C ARG A 462 -26.58 5.34 17.16
N ARG A 463 -26.27 4.06 16.91
CA ARG A 463 -27.24 3.03 16.54
C ARG A 463 -28.08 2.60 17.75
N HIS A 464 -29.14 3.35 18.04
CA HIS A 464 -30.21 2.93 18.95
C HIS A 464 -31.44 2.57 18.11
N HIS A 465 -31.88 1.32 18.19
CA HIS A 465 -33.12 0.94 17.52
C HIS A 465 -34.33 1.59 18.21
N VAL A 466 -35.42 1.75 17.47
CA VAL A 466 -36.69 2.24 18.00
C VAL A 466 -37.77 1.23 17.69
N ILE A 467 -38.54 0.86 18.69
CA ILE A 467 -39.64 -0.10 18.56
C ILE A 467 -40.95 0.66 18.49
N ARG A 468 -41.78 0.35 17.51
CA ARG A 468 -43.15 0.86 17.40
C ARG A 468 -44.12 -0.31 17.36
N LEU A 469 -45.13 -0.28 18.22
CA LEU A 469 -46.24 -1.22 18.15
C LEU A 469 -47.15 -0.83 16.99
N THR A 470 -47.66 -1.85 16.31
CA THR A 470 -48.66 -1.66 15.27
C THR A 470 -49.99 -2.24 15.76
N GLU A 471 -50.63 -3.09 14.98
CA GLU A 471 -51.95 -3.66 15.28
C GLU A 471 -51.86 -4.83 16.28
N GLU A 472 -52.95 -5.05 17.01
CA GLU A 472 -53.07 -6.17 17.96
C GLU A 472 -53.15 -7.49 17.19
N CYS A 473 -52.31 -8.47 17.57
CA CYS A 473 -52.29 -9.79 16.98
C CYS A 473 -53.58 -10.53 17.31
N ARG A 474 -54.18 -11.16 16.29
CA ARG A 474 -55.36 -11.99 16.54
C ARG A 474 -54.96 -13.25 17.32
N PRO A 475 -55.86 -13.83 18.13
CA PRO A 475 -55.58 -15.10 18.81
C PRO A 475 -55.14 -16.18 17.82
N GLY A 476 -53.94 -16.74 18.01
CA GLY A 476 -53.35 -17.77 17.14
C GLY A 476 -52.63 -17.24 15.88
N GLU A 477 -52.49 -15.92 15.76
CA GLU A 477 -51.67 -15.27 14.73
C GLU A 477 -50.22 -15.13 15.21
N PRO A 478 -49.22 -15.50 14.38
CA PRO A 478 -47.82 -15.27 14.72
C PRO A 478 -47.50 -13.78 14.70
N ARG A 479 -46.75 -13.31 15.71
CA ARG A 479 -46.27 -11.93 15.75
C ARG A 479 -45.30 -11.68 14.61
N VAL A 480 -45.63 -10.70 13.79
CA VAL A 480 -44.79 -10.23 12.68
C VAL A 480 -44.05 -8.96 13.10
N GLY A 481 -42.75 -8.93 12.79
CA GLY A 481 -41.89 -7.77 12.94
C GLY A 481 -41.55 -7.20 11.56
N ALA A 482 -41.88 -5.94 11.29
CA ALA A 482 -41.38 -5.24 10.11
C ALA A 482 -40.07 -4.53 10.46
N VAL A 483 -39.01 -4.71 9.68
CA VAL A 483 -37.75 -3.99 9.90
C VAL A 483 -37.68 -2.77 8.98
N LEU A 484 -37.43 -1.61 9.58
CA LEU A 484 -37.24 -0.36 8.86
C LEU A 484 -35.81 0.15 8.99
N GLY A 485 -35.08 0.22 7.89
CA GLY A 485 -33.85 1.00 7.83
C GLY A 485 -34.19 2.49 7.79
N LEU A 486 -33.74 3.25 8.79
CA LEU A 486 -33.89 4.71 8.83
C LEU A 486 -32.57 5.38 8.43
N TRP A 487 -32.60 6.08 7.30
CA TRP A 487 -31.52 6.97 6.89
C TRP A 487 -32.00 8.40 7.06
N ASP A 488 -31.40 9.11 8.02
CA ASP A 488 -31.71 10.52 8.30
C ASP A 488 -30.40 11.32 8.17
N GLU A 489 -30.19 11.90 7.00
CA GLU A 489 -29.24 12.99 6.79
C GLU A 489 -30.07 14.27 6.69
N GLU A 490 -29.59 15.38 7.26
CA GLU A 490 -30.27 16.66 7.60
C GLU A 490 -31.27 17.27 6.59
N LEU A 491 -31.46 16.69 5.40
CA LEU A 491 -32.37 17.12 4.35
C LEU A 491 -33.26 16.01 3.74
N LYS A 492 -33.11 14.72 4.08
CA LYS A 492 -33.91 13.61 3.51
C LYS A 492 -34.11 12.45 4.49
N ARG A 493 -35.38 12.09 4.74
CA ARG A 493 -35.77 10.91 5.52
C ARG A 493 -36.14 9.76 4.59
N MET A 494 -35.36 8.69 4.59
CA MET A 494 -35.66 7.48 3.81
C MET A 494 -36.06 6.34 4.75
N THR A 495 -37.11 5.62 4.36
CA THR A 495 -37.63 4.45 5.08
C THR A 495 -37.63 3.25 4.15
N VAL A 496 -36.96 2.18 4.53
CA VAL A 496 -36.84 0.96 3.72
C VAL A 496 -37.49 -0.20 4.46
N HIS A 497 -38.54 -0.80 3.87
CA HIS A 497 -39.12 -2.02 4.39
C HIS A 497 -38.21 -3.20 4.06
N VAL A 498 -37.85 -3.98 5.08
CA VAL A 498 -36.99 -5.16 4.94
C VAL A 498 -37.69 -6.38 5.53
N ASP A 499 -37.90 -7.40 4.69
CA ASP A 499 -38.54 -8.66 5.05
C ASP A 499 -37.52 -9.70 5.57
N ALA A 500 -36.70 -9.35 6.56
CA ALA A 500 -35.48 -10.13 6.82
C ALA A 500 -35.36 -10.84 8.17
N ILE A 501 -36.19 -10.56 9.17
CA ILE A 501 -36.12 -11.28 10.45
C ILE A 501 -37.45 -11.29 11.20
N SER A 502 -37.86 -12.46 11.70
CA SER A 502 -39.07 -12.59 12.52
C SER A 502 -38.78 -12.26 14.00
N ILE A 503 -39.80 -11.83 14.74
CA ILE A 503 -39.67 -11.60 16.19
C ILE A 503 -39.34 -12.90 16.93
N ALA A 504 -39.89 -14.03 16.48
CA ALA A 504 -39.56 -15.34 17.03
C ALA A 504 -38.07 -15.67 16.85
N GLU A 505 -37.49 -15.36 15.68
CA GLU A 505 -36.05 -15.53 15.44
C GLU A 505 -35.20 -14.66 16.37
N LEU A 506 -35.59 -13.39 16.58
CA LEU A 506 -34.89 -12.50 17.52
C LEU A 506 -34.98 -12.98 18.96
N GLU A 507 -36.15 -13.45 19.39
CA GLU A 507 -36.32 -14.05 20.72
C GLU A 507 -35.41 -15.27 20.89
N MET A 508 -35.30 -16.17 19.89
CA MET A 508 -34.39 -17.31 19.97
C MET A 508 -32.92 -16.88 20.06
N LEU A 509 -32.49 -15.90 19.26
CA LEU A 509 -31.11 -15.39 19.29
C LEU A 509 -30.78 -14.75 20.65
N ALA A 510 -31.73 -14.02 21.23
CA ALA A 510 -31.60 -13.47 22.57
C ALA A 510 -31.47 -14.56 23.65
N VAL A 511 -32.20 -15.68 23.50
CA VAL A 511 -32.03 -16.85 24.37
C VAL A 511 -30.64 -17.46 24.20
N GLU A 512 -30.19 -17.66 22.96
CA GLU A 512 -28.88 -18.24 22.69
C GLU A 512 -27.74 -17.38 23.27
N GLU A 513 -27.81 -16.06 23.09
CA GLU A 513 -26.86 -15.11 23.66
C GLU A 513 -26.85 -15.18 25.20
N ARG A 514 -28.03 -15.24 25.83
CA ARG A 514 -28.16 -15.41 27.27
C ARG A 514 -27.57 -16.74 27.75
N LEU A 515 -27.83 -17.84 27.03
CA LEU A 515 -27.24 -19.15 27.35
C LEU A 515 -25.72 -19.17 27.21
N ARG A 516 -25.14 -18.35 26.31
CA ARG A 516 -23.68 -18.19 26.19
C ARG A 516 -23.07 -17.37 27.33
N THR A 517 -23.82 -16.41 27.88
CA THR A 517 -23.35 -15.56 28.99
C THR A 517 -23.60 -16.17 30.36
N VAL A 518 -24.50 -17.15 30.48
CA VAL A 518 -24.61 -18.00 31.66
C VAL A 518 -23.25 -18.66 31.91
N PRO A 519 -22.59 -18.40 33.05
CA PRO A 519 -21.31 -19.00 33.38
C PRO A 519 -21.42 -20.52 33.25
N ARG A 520 -20.50 -21.14 32.50
CA ARG A 520 -20.38 -22.60 32.53
C ARG A 520 -20.13 -22.99 33.98
N MET A 521 -20.94 -23.90 34.52
CA MET A 521 -20.67 -24.48 35.83
C MET A 521 -19.29 -25.13 35.77
N GLU A 522 -18.30 -24.50 36.38
CA GLU A 522 -17.03 -25.16 36.64
C GLU A 522 -17.28 -26.21 37.73
N PRO A 523 -16.76 -27.44 37.57
CA PRO A 523 -16.90 -28.46 38.59
C PRO A 523 -16.34 -27.92 39.91
N PHE A 524 -17.11 -28.07 41.00
CA PHE A 524 -16.65 -27.69 42.33
C PHE A 524 -15.39 -28.47 42.67
N ASP A 525 -14.25 -27.77 42.73
CA ASP A 525 -12.97 -28.39 43.02
C ASP A 525 -12.81 -28.59 44.53
N ILE A 526 -13.22 -29.77 44.98
CA ILE A 526 -13.09 -30.19 46.39
C ILE A 526 -11.61 -30.17 46.81
N SER A 527 -10.66 -30.36 45.89
CA SER A 527 -9.22 -30.42 46.21
C SER A 527 -8.65 -29.07 46.64
N ALA A 528 -9.24 -27.96 46.16
CA ALA A 528 -8.84 -26.60 46.53
C ALA A 528 -9.19 -26.23 47.98
N HIS A 529 -10.09 -26.98 48.62
CA HIS A 529 -10.64 -26.68 49.96
C HIS A 529 -10.28 -27.73 51.01
N VAL A 530 -9.30 -28.60 50.74
CA VAL A 530 -8.91 -29.72 51.64
C VAL A 530 -8.30 -29.25 52.97
N ASN A 531 -7.79 -28.02 53.04
CA ASN A 531 -7.20 -27.43 54.25
C ASN A 531 -8.16 -26.53 55.03
N ASP A 532 -9.35 -26.23 54.49
CA ASP A 532 -10.33 -25.39 55.15
C ASP A 532 -11.09 -26.22 56.20
N GLY A 533 -11.45 -25.60 57.33
CA GLY A 533 -12.21 -26.30 58.39
C GLY A 533 -13.55 -26.84 57.87
N THR A 534 -14.10 -27.87 58.52
CA THR A 534 -15.35 -28.54 58.09
C THR A 534 -16.55 -27.58 57.94
N GLU A 535 -16.61 -26.49 58.71
CA GLU A 535 -17.66 -25.47 58.59
C GLU A 535 -17.48 -24.55 57.37
N GLU A 536 -16.24 -24.18 57.02
CA GLU A 536 -15.96 -23.34 55.86
C GLU A 536 -16.19 -24.09 54.54
N LEU A 537 -15.81 -25.37 54.50
CA LEU A 537 -16.12 -26.26 53.37
C LEU A 537 -17.64 -26.42 53.19
N ALA A 538 -18.40 -26.59 54.27
CA ALA A 538 -19.85 -26.70 54.21
C ALA A 538 -20.52 -25.41 53.71
N ALA A 539 -20.03 -24.24 54.13
CA ALA A 539 -20.52 -22.94 53.64
C ALA A 539 -20.19 -22.72 52.16
N ALA A 540 -18.98 -23.09 51.72
CA ALA A 540 -18.58 -23.00 50.31
C ALA A 540 -19.41 -23.95 49.42
N MET A 541 -19.66 -25.18 49.86
CA MET A 541 -20.54 -26.14 49.16
C MET A 541 -21.98 -25.64 49.09
N ALA A 542 -22.54 -25.10 50.18
CA ALA A 542 -23.89 -24.55 50.18
C ALA A 542 -24.02 -23.35 49.22
N SER A 543 -23.02 -22.46 49.20
CA SER A 543 -22.98 -21.33 48.26
C SER A 543 -22.86 -21.79 46.80
N HIS A 544 -22.05 -22.82 46.53
CA HIS A 544 -21.95 -23.41 45.20
C HIS A 544 -23.27 -24.05 44.77
N ILE A 545 -23.92 -24.84 45.63
CA ILE A 545 -25.23 -25.47 45.36
C ILE A 545 -26.28 -24.40 45.07
N GLN A 546 -26.32 -23.31 45.83
CA GLN A 546 -27.25 -22.21 45.60
C GLN A 546 -27.02 -21.55 44.24
N ARG A 547 -25.76 -21.23 43.88
CA ARG A 547 -25.43 -20.70 42.54
C ARG A 547 -25.76 -21.69 41.42
N SER A 548 -25.50 -22.98 41.62
CA SER A 548 -25.86 -24.03 40.68
C SER A 548 -27.38 -24.12 40.49
N SER A 549 -28.17 -23.98 41.55
CA SER A 549 -29.63 -23.95 41.48
C SER A 549 -30.14 -22.74 40.69
N GLU A 550 -29.57 -21.55 40.92
CA GLU A 550 -29.94 -20.32 40.20
C GLU A 550 -29.60 -20.43 38.70
N VAL A 551 -28.44 -21.00 38.36
CA VAL A 551 -28.03 -21.25 36.97
C VAL A 551 -28.95 -22.27 36.29
N VAL A 552 -29.33 -23.35 36.99
CA VAL A 552 -30.25 -24.37 36.45
C VAL A 552 -31.65 -23.80 36.19
N ASP A 553 -32.17 -22.97 37.11
CA ASP A 553 -33.47 -22.31 36.91
C ASP A 553 -33.44 -21.30 35.75
N GLU A 554 -32.33 -20.58 35.57
CA GLU A 554 -32.17 -19.66 34.45
C GLU A 554 -32.05 -20.40 33.10
N GLN A 555 -31.30 -21.51 33.07
CA GLN A 555 -31.24 -22.40 31.90
C GLN A 555 -32.61 -23.00 31.56
N ARG A 556 -33.38 -23.42 32.58
CA ARG A 556 -34.74 -23.96 32.38
C ARG A 556 -35.67 -22.94 31.74
N ARG A 557 -35.70 -21.70 32.26
CA ARG A 557 -36.53 -20.61 31.68
C ARG A 557 -36.11 -20.29 30.24
N ALA A 558 -34.80 -20.33 29.95
CA ALA A 558 -34.28 -20.13 28.61
C ALA A 558 -34.77 -21.24 27.65
N VAL A 559 -34.75 -22.51 28.08
CA VAL A 559 -35.25 -23.64 27.29
C VAL A 559 -36.76 -23.53 27.04
N GLU A 560 -37.56 -23.24 28.07
CA GLU A 560 -39.02 -23.07 27.94
C GLU A 560 -39.38 -21.96 26.93
N MET A 561 -38.62 -20.85 26.95
CA MET A 561 -38.79 -19.80 25.94
C MET A 561 -38.42 -20.25 24.52
N ALA A 562 -37.31 -20.98 24.36
CA ALA A 562 -36.87 -21.49 23.06
C ALA A 562 -37.90 -22.48 22.47
N GLU A 563 -38.48 -23.36 23.30
CA GLU A 563 -39.54 -24.27 22.88
C GLU A 563 -40.78 -23.51 22.39
N GLN A 564 -41.16 -22.43 23.08
CA GLN A 564 -42.29 -21.59 22.70
C GLN A 564 -42.05 -20.90 21.34
N SER A 565 -40.88 -20.29 21.14
CA SER A 565 -40.51 -19.65 19.87
C SER A 565 -40.38 -20.66 18.72
N MET A 566 -39.85 -21.86 18.99
CA MET A 566 -39.74 -22.94 18.00
C MET A 566 -41.11 -23.45 17.56
N HIS A 567 -42.06 -23.60 18.49
CA HIS A 567 -43.44 -23.98 18.15
C HIS A 567 -44.10 -22.93 17.24
N THR A 568 -43.87 -21.63 17.50
CA THR A 568 -44.35 -20.55 16.63
C THR A 568 -43.76 -20.64 15.23
N LEU A 569 -42.44 -20.86 15.09
CA LEU A 569 -41.79 -21.03 13.78
C LEU A 569 -42.29 -22.26 13.01
N GLN A 570 -42.47 -23.39 13.68
CA GLN A 570 -43.02 -24.59 13.06
C GLN A 570 -44.47 -24.39 12.58
N SER A 571 -45.27 -23.60 13.32
CA SER A 571 -46.63 -23.26 12.91
C SER A 571 -46.67 -22.36 11.67
N LEU A 572 -45.71 -21.44 11.54
CA LEU A 572 -45.51 -20.59 10.36
C LEU A 572 -45.12 -21.42 9.13
N LEU A 573 -44.15 -22.32 9.28
CA LEU A 573 -43.65 -23.19 8.21
C LEU A 573 -44.68 -24.18 7.68
N ARG A 574 -45.72 -24.53 8.44
CA ARG A 574 -46.80 -25.41 7.96
C ARG A 574 -47.91 -24.67 7.20
N ARG A 575 -47.96 -23.34 7.30
CA ARG A 575 -48.97 -22.50 6.62
C ARG A 575 -48.50 -21.97 5.27
N HIS A 576 -47.19 -21.97 5.04
CA HIS A 576 -46.55 -21.75 3.75
C HIS A 576 -46.20 -23.07 3.09
#